data_AF-A0A4Y2I8I2-F1
#
_entry.id   AF-A0A4Y2I8I2-F1
#
_cell.length_a   1.000
_cell.length_b   1.000
_cell.length_c   1.000
_cell.angle_alpha   90.00
_cell.angle_beta   90.00
_cell.angle_gamma   90.00
#
_symmetry.space_group_name_H-M   'P 1'
#
loop_
_entity.id
_entity.type
_entity.pdbx_description
1 polymer ?
#
loop_
_entity_poly.entity_id
_entity_poly.type
_entity_poly.pdbx_seq_one_letter_code
_entity_poly.pdbx_strand_id
1 'polypeptide(L)'
;MPFEGNVIAIGNFRQKLPVVQRGTRVDVIESCIKSRPLLPVFTHLILAENMRSCGKLQHNERLLNIRTGSLPGIETLYHDYINIPHRIIEEDNLIDCICGGNLIEMDVEQLAKRVILALTNKKTLEMNQHITDKFPGKRHMFYSSDSIISEDPNNVINY
;
A
#
# COMPACT_ATOMS: atom_id res chain seq x y z
N MET A 1 -24.96 -1.36 25.69
CA MET A 1 -24.84 -1.90 24.31
C MET A 1 -23.76 -1.11 23.60
N PRO A 2 -22.76 -1.74 22.96
CA PRO A 2 -21.79 -1.01 22.15
C PRO A 2 -22.45 -0.48 20.86
N PHE A 3 -22.10 0.76 20.46
CA PHE A 3 -22.44 1.44 19.19
C PHE A 3 -23.91 1.81 18.90
N GLU A 4 -24.85 1.63 19.85
CA GLU A 4 -26.25 2.09 19.76
C GLU A 4 -27.02 1.68 18.47
N GLY A 5 -26.48 0.73 17.70
CA GLY A 5 -26.96 0.34 16.38
C GLY A 5 -26.15 -0.81 15.77
N ASN A 6 -26.46 -1.16 14.52
CA ASN A 6 -25.79 -2.25 13.82
C ASN A 6 -24.49 -1.77 13.16
N VAL A 7 -23.36 -2.40 13.50
CA VAL A 7 -22.05 -2.10 12.90
C VAL A 7 -21.60 -3.26 12.02
N ILE A 8 -21.23 -2.95 10.78
CA ILE A 8 -20.62 -3.90 9.86
C ILE A 8 -19.19 -3.46 9.56
N ALA A 9 -18.22 -4.33 9.82
CA ALA A 9 -16.81 -4.10 9.49
C ALA A 9 -16.40 -5.02 8.33
N ILE A 10 -15.91 -4.43 7.24
CA ILE A 10 -15.48 -5.15 6.04
C ILE A 10 -14.00 -4.83 5.79
N GLY A 11 -13.16 -5.85 5.63
CA GLY A 11 -11.77 -5.62 5.29
C GLY A 11 -10.88 -6.85 5.37
N ASN A 12 -9.61 -6.65 5.09
CA ASN A 12 -8.57 -7.65 5.22
C ASN A 12 -7.55 -7.21 6.28
N PHE A 13 -7.76 -7.65 7.53
CA PHE A 13 -6.90 -7.33 8.68
C PHE A 13 -5.50 -8.01 8.65
N ARG A 14 -5.06 -8.44 7.47
CA ARG A 14 -3.71 -8.97 7.19
C ARG A 14 -2.91 -8.07 6.23
N GLN A 15 -3.48 -6.97 5.72
CA GLN A 15 -2.82 -6.13 4.69
C GLN A 15 -1.79 -5.16 5.26
N LYS A 16 -2.18 -4.29 6.20
CA LYS A 16 -1.29 -3.34 6.87
C LYS A 16 -1.76 -3.15 8.31
N LEU A 17 -0.83 -2.99 9.23
CA LEU A 17 -1.14 -2.56 10.60
C LEU A 17 -1.54 -1.08 10.59
N PRO A 18 -2.33 -0.62 11.57
CA PRO A 18 -2.63 0.79 11.71
C PRO A 18 -1.35 1.61 11.92
N VAL A 19 -1.30 2.80 11.32
CA VAL A 19 -0.18 3.73 11.49
C VAL A 19 -0.42 4.52 12.77
N VAL A 20 0.39 4.26 13.80
CA VAL A 20 0.40 5.03 15.05
C VAL A 20 1.59 5.98 15.01
N GLN A 21 1.33 7.28 14.81
CA GLN A 21 2.40 8.28 14.76
C GLN A 21 3.14 8.34 16.10
N ARG A 22 4.47 8.20 16.05
CA ARG A 22 5.35 8.18 17.24
C ARG A 22 4.99 7.08 18.26
N GLY A 23 4.21 6.08 17.84
CA GLY A 23 3.81 4.95 18.68
C GLY A 23 4.87 3.87 18.76
N THR A 24 4.87 3.15 19.87
CA THR A 24 5.63 1.92 20.07
C THR A 24 4.95 0.73 19.37
N ARG A 25 5.63 -0.41 19.34
CA ARG A 25 5.05 -1.67 18.85
C ARG A 25 3.79 -2.06 19.63
N VAL A 26 3.74 -1.76 20.93
CA VAL A 26 2.58 -2.06 21.78
C VAL A 26 1.39 -1.21 21.34
N ASP A 27 1.59 0.09 21.14
CA ASP A 27 0.53 1.00 20.68
C ASP A 27 -0.06 0.55 19.33
N VAL A 28 0.78 0.08 18.41
CA VAL A 28 0.33 -0.47 17.12
C VAL A 28 -0.53 -1.72 17.33
N ILE A 29 -0.15 -2.63 18.22
CA ILE A 29 -0.93 -3.85 18.51
C ILE A 29 -2.26 -3.50 19.17
N GLU A 30 -2.27 -2.57 20.14
CA GLU A 30 -3.49 -2.12 20.83
C GLU A 30 -4.44 -1.32 19.91
N SER A 31 -3.90 -0.68 18.88
CA SER A 31 -4.70 -0.02 17.84
C SER A 31 -5.39 -1.02 16.88
N CYS A 32 -4.91 -2.26 16.78
CA CYS A 32 -5.49 -3.25 15.88
C CYS A 32 -6.90 -3.67 16.33
N ILE A 33 -7.84 -3.83 15.39
CA ILE A 33 -9.17 -4.35 15.73
C ILE A 33 -9.13 -5.70 16.45
N LYS A 34 -8.09 -6.50 16.17
CA LYS A 34 -7.86 -7.82 16.75
C LYS A 34 -7.62 -7.80 18.27
N SER A 35 -7.12 -6.69 18.82
CA SER A 35 -6.89 -6.54 20.26
C SER A 35 -8.12 -5.96 20.98
N ARG A 36 -9.21 -5.65 20.27
CA ARG A 36 -10.39 -5.03 20.87
C ARG A 36 -11.29 -6.07 21.54
N PRO A 37 -11.73 -5.83 22.80
CA PRO A 37 -12.61 -6.73 23.54
C PRO A 37 -13.97 -6.99 22.88
N LEU A 38 -14.37 -6.11 21.96
CA LEU A 38 -15.65 -6.22 21.25
C LEU A 38 -15.61 -7.20 20.08
N LEU A 39 -14.43 -7.59 19.59
CA LEU A 39 -14.31 -8.47 18.43
C LEU A 39 -15.03 -9.84 18.58
N PRO A 40 -15.03 -10.50 19.76
CA PRO A 40 -15.79 -11.74 19.97
C PRO A 40 -17.31 -11.57 19.86
N VAL A 41 -17.84 -10.35 19.96
CA VAL A 41 -19.28 -10.05 19.84
C VAL A 41 -19.72 -10.00 18.37
N PHE A 42 -18.79 -9.80 17.43
CA PHE A 42 -19.11 -9.75 16.01
C PHE A 42 -19.34 -11.14 15.43
N THR A 43 -20.30 -11.27 14.52
CA THR A 43 -20.41 -12.42 13.63
C THR A 43 -19.33 -12.34 12.54
N HIS A 44 -18.51 -13.39 12.43
CA HIS A 44 -17.42 -13.44 11.46
C HIS A 44 -17.87 -14.13 10.18
N LEU A 45 -17.81 -13.41 9.06
CA LEU A 45 -18.07 -13.96 7.73
C LEU A 45 -16.78 -13.93 6.91
N ILE A 46 -16.42 -15.06 6.30
CA ILE A 46 -15.18 -15.22 5.54
C ILE A 46 -15.53 -15.44 4.07
N LEU A 47 -14.97 -14.59 3.20
CA LEU A 47 -15.01 -14.80 1.75
C LEU A 47 -13.83 -15.69 1.36
N ALA A 48 -14.12 -16.89 0.87
CA ALA A 48 -13.11 -17.88 0.49
C ALA A 48 -12.59 -17.67 -0.95
N GLU A 49 -13.46 -17.21 -1.85
CA GLU A 49 -13.13 -17.08 -3.28
C GLU A 49 -12.61 -15.69 -3.64
N ASN A 50 -11.50 -15.63 -4.38
CA ASN A 50 -10.93 -14.39 -4.88
C ASN A 50 -11.33 -14.15 -6.35
N MET A 51 -12.31 -13.28 -6.57
CA MET A 51 -12.80 -12.96 -7.91
C MET A 51 -11.79 -12.22 -8.81
N ARG A 52 -10.77 -11.55 -8.23
CA ARG A 52 -9.73 -10.86 -9.01
C ARG A 52 -8.73 -11.81 -9.66
N SER A 53 -8.84 -13.11 -9.36
CA SER A 53 -7.81 -14.12 -9.56
C SER A 53 -8.24 -15.24 -10.52
N CYS A 54 -9.38 -15.11 -11.19
CA CYS A 54 -9.87 -16.08 -12.16
C CYS A 54 -8.83 -16.30 -13.29
N GLY A 55 -8.38 -17.55 -13.48
CA GLY A 55 -7.45 -17.94 -14.54
C GLY A 55 -5.94 -17.87 -14.25
N LYS A 56 -5.49 -17.44 -13.06
CA LYS A 56 -4.05 -17.35 -12.70
C LYS A 56 -3.67 -18.21 -11.47
N LEU A 57 -3.98 -19.51 -11.53
CA LEU A 57 -3.91 -20.41 -10.36
C LEU A 57 -2.56 -20.39 -9.64
N GLN A 58 -1.45 -20.64 -10.33
CA GLN A 58 -0.14 -20.81 -9.69
C GLN A 58 0.41 -19.55 -9.00
N HIS A 59 0.24 -18.36 -9.60
CA HIS A 59 0.69 -17.11 -8.98
C HIS A 59 -0.15 -16.77 -7.75
N ASN A 60 -1.47 -16.98 -7.83
CA ASN A 60 -2.40 -16.67 -6.75
C ASN A 60 -2.26 -17.63 -5.58
N GLU A 61 -2.05 -18.93 -5.85
CA GLU A 61 -1.74 -19.93 -4.81
C GLU A 61 -0.49 -19.54 -4.05
N ARG A 62 0.56 -19.09 -4.74
CA ARG A 62 1.77 -18.59 -4.09
C ARG A 62 1.50 -17.36 -3.22
N LEU A 63 0.75 -16.37 -3.71
CA LEU A 63 0.35 -15.19 -2.91
C LEU A 63 -0.49 -15.58 -1.69
N LEU A 64 -1.37 -16.57 -1.85
CA LEU A 64 -2.18 -17.11 -0.76
C LEU A 64 -1.28 -17.77 0.30
N ASN A 65 -0.34 -18.61 -0.13
CA ASN A 65 0.62 -19.28 0.76
C ASN A 65 1.52 -18.28 1.50
N ILE A 66 1.95 -17.20 0.85
CA ILE A 66 2.65 -16.08 1.49
C ILE A 66 1.76 -15.45 2.58
N ARG A 67 0.50 -15.16 2.24
CA ARG A 67 -0.45 -14.49 3.15
C ARG A 67 -0.85 -15.37 4.33
N THR A 68 -0.87 -16.69 4.17
CA THR A 68 -1.20 -17.65 5.25
C THR A 68 0.02 -18.10 6.02
N GLY A 69 1.24 -17.79 5.57
CA GLY A 69 2.48 -18.31 6.16
C GLY A 69 2.65 -19.81 5.92
N SER A 70 2.05 -20.37 4.87
CA SER A 70 2.05 -21.80 4.55
C SER A 70 3.07 -22.17 3.47
N LEU A 71 3.95 -21.23 3.09
CA LEU A 71 5.08 -21.58 2.24
C LEU A 71 6.00 -22.54 3.00
N PRO A 72 6.50 -23.61 2.35
CA PRO A 72 7.50 -24.47 2.96
C PRO A 72 8.69 -23.58 3.35
N GLY A 73 9.05 -23.61 4.63
CA GLY A 73 10.23 -22.91 5.12
C GLY A 73 11.45 -23.35 4.33
N ILE A 74 12.32 -22.42 4.00
CA ILE A 74 13.63 -22.75 3.47
C ILE A 74 14.39 -23.33 4.66
N GLU A 75 14.76 -24.61 4.64
CA GLU A 75 15.38 -25.31 5.80
C GLU A 75 16.61 -24.59 6.38
N THR A 76 17.22 -23.68 5.62
CA THR A 76 18.41 -22.91 5.99
C THR A 76 18.14 -21.48 6.48
N LEU A 77 16.89 -21.00 6.46
CA LEU A 77 16.51 -19.64 6.87
C LEU A 77 15.42 -19.68 7.94
N TYR A 78 15.42 -18.70 8.85
CA TYR A 78 14.35 -18.53 9.84
C TYR A 78 12.96 -18.54 9.15
N HIS A 79 11.94 -19.02 9.86
CA HIS A 79 10.55 -19.13 9.37
C HIS A 79 9.91 -17.82 8.86
N ASP A 80 10.60 -16.68 9.00
CA ASP A 80 10.14 -15.36 8.61
C ASP A 80 10.61 -14.91 7.21
N TYR A 81 11.43 -15.71 6.51
CA TYR A 81 11.95 -15.37 5.19
C TYR A 81 11.18 -16.04 4.05
N ILE A 82 11.00 -15.30 2.95
CA ILE A 82 10.36 -15.79 1.73
C ILE A 82 11.38 -15.73 0.59
N ASN A 83 11.59 -16.85 -0.10
CA ASN A 83 12.44 -16.86 -1.29
C ASN A 83 11.75 -16.13 -2.45
N ILE A 84 12.30 -15.03 -2.92
CA ILE A 84 11.80 -14.31 -4.11
C ILE A 84 12.46 -14.93 -5.35
N PRO A 85 11.70 -15.40 -6.36
CA PRO A 85 12.29 -15.99 -7.56
C PRO A 85 13.13 -14.96 -8.30
N HIS A 86 14.36 -15.31 -8.68
CA HIS A 86 15.25 -14.41 -9.43
C HIS A 86 14.61 -13.82 -10.69
N ARG A 87 13.72 -14.57 -11.36
CA ARG A 87 12.97 -14.10 -12.54
C ARG A 87 12.06 -12.88 -12.32
N ILE A 88 11.82 -12.47 -11.07
CA ILE A 88 11.03 -11.27 -10.75
C ILE A 88 11.83 -10.22 -9.97
N ILE A 89 13.16 -10.37 -9.93
CA ILE A 89 14.08 -9.42 -9.30
C ILE A 89 14.76 -8.65 -10.42
N GLU A 90 14.72 -7.33 -10.33
CA GLU A 90 15.38 -6.41 -11.25
C GLU A 90 16.39 -5.61 -10.42
N GLU A 91 17.67 -5.70 -10.78
CA GLU A 91 18.76 -4.96 -10.11
C GLU A 91 19.05 -3.62 -10.79
N ASP A 92 18.62 -3.47 -12.04
CA ASP A 92 18.79 -2.27 -12.85
C ASP A 92 17.73 -1.21 -12.56
N ASN A 93 17.70 -0.15 -13.38
CA ASN A 93 16.74 0.92 -13.25
C ASN A 93 15.30 0.41 -13.49
N LEU A 94 14.56 0.24 -12.40
CA LEU A 94 13.16 -0.20 -12.42
C LEU A 94 12.27 0.67 -13.31
N ILE A 95 12.59 1.96 -13.47
CA ILE A 95 11.85 2.87 -14.35
C ILE A 95 12.04 2.47 -15.82
N ASP A 96 13.26 2.17 -16.24
CA ASP A 96 13.54 1.76 -17.62
C ASP A 96 13.01 0.35 -17.90
N CYS A 97 13.09 -0.55 -16.92
CA CYS A 97 12.52 -1.90 -17.01
C CYS A 97 10.98 -1.87 -17.14
N ILE A 98 10.30 -1.08 -16.28
CA ILE A 98 8.83 -1.02 -16.30
C ILE A 98 8.31 -0.19 -17.45
N CYS A 99 8.96 0.91 -17.83
CA CYS A 99 8.41 1.80 -18.84
C CYS A 99 8.98 1.55 -20.24
N GLY A 100 9.94 0.65 -20.39
CA GLY A 100 10.74 0.54 -21.60
C GLY A 100 11.62 1.78 -21.76
N GLY A 101 12.77 1.67 -22.42
CA GLY A 101 13.72 2.79 -22.57
C GLY A 101 13.12 4.10 -23.14
N ASN A 102 11.93 4.05 -23.75
CA ASN A 102 11.22 5.18 -24.34
C ASN A 102 9.87 5.48 -23.65
N LEU A 103 9.93 5.96 -22.42
CA LEU A 103 8.80 6.59 -21.70
C LEU A 103 8.01 7.61 -22.54
N ILE A 104 8.69 8.28 -23.46
CA ILE A 104 8.18 9.38 -24.27
C ILE A 104 7.32 8.89 -25.44
N GLU A 105 7.54 7.66 -25.92
CA GLU A 105 6.80 7.09 -27.06
C GLU A 105 5.50 6.41 -26.63
N MET A 106 5.31 6.25 -25.32
CA MET A 106 4.12 5.61 -24.76
C MET A 106 2.93 6.57 -24.78
N ASP A 107 1.79 6.06 -25.23
CA ASP A 107 0.53 6.78 -25.08
C ASP A 107 0.04 6.78 -23.62
N VAL A 108 -0.92 7.65 -23.33
CA VAL A 108 -1.50 7.81 -21.98
C VAL A 108 -2.13 6.51 -21.46
N GLU A 109 -2.75 5.70 -22.33
CA GLU A 109 -3.40 4.45 -21.92
C GLU A 109 -2.38 3.37 -21.52
N GLN A 110 -1.23 3.33 -22.19
CA GLN A 110 -0.14 2.41 -21.89
C GLN A 110 0.55 2.81 -20.60
N LEU A 111 0.74 4.12 -20.37
CA LEU A 111 1.29 4.64 -19.11
C LEU A 111 0.34 4.36 -17.94
N ALA A 112 -0.96 4.57 -18.12
CA ALA A 112 -1.98 4.35 -17.08
C ALA A 112 -2.07 2.88 -16.60
N LYS A 113 -1.59 1.93 -17.39
CA LYS A 113 -1.56 0.49 -17.04
C LYS A 113 -0.35 0.10 -16.16
N ARG A 114 0.57 1.03 -15.90
CA ARG A 114 1.82 0.77 -15.18
C ARG A 114 1.82 1.47 -13.82
N VAL A 115 2.36 0.80 -12.82
CA VAL A 115 2.51 1.37 -11.47
C VAL A 115 3.83 0.89 -10.87
N ILE A 116 4.54 1.83 -10.23
CA ILE A 116 5.71 1.52 -9.43
C ILE A 116 5.37 1.81 -7.97
N LEU A 117 5.54 0.81 -7.11
CA LEU A 117 5.29 0.93 -5.67
C LEU A 117 6.63 0.92 -4.95
N ALA A 118 6.82 1.88 -4.03
CA ALA A 118 8.00 1.94 -3.17
C ALA A 118 7.59 1.89 -1.69
N LEU A 119 8.53 1.51 -0.83
CA LEU A 119 8.28 1.34 0.60
C LEU A 119 7.99 2.68 1.32
N THR A 120 8.60 3.77 0.86
CA THR A 120 8.51 5.08 1.51
C THR A 120 8.06 6.15 0.52
N ASN A 121 7.32 7.13 1.03
CA ASN A 121 6.91 8.30 0.24
C ASN A 121 8.12 9.07 -0.31
N LYS A 122 9.24 9.11 0.44
CA LYS A 122 10.49 9.71 -0.04
C LYS A 122 10.96 9.01 -1.31
N LYS A 123 11.02 7.67 -1.32
CA LYS A 123 11.46 6.93 -2.50
C LYS A 123 10.47 7.07 -3.66
N THR A 124 9.17 7.05 -3.38
CA THR A 124 8.13 7.34 -4.39
C THR A 124 8.32 8.74 -4.99
N LEU A 125 8.60 9.76 -4.18
CA LEU A 125 8.82 11.12 -4.65
C LEU A 125 10.06 11.21 -5.55
N GLU A 126 11.18 10.63 -5.13
CA GLU A 126 12.41 10.56 -5.96
C GLU A 126 12.13 9.92 -7.33
N MET A 127 11.41 8.80 -7.36
CA MET A 127 11.07 8.11 -8.61
C MET A 127 10.11 8.93 -9.48
N ASN A 128 9.09 9.53 -8.88
CA ASN A 128 8.13 10.37 -9.60
C ASN A 128 8.82 11.59 -10.23
N GLN A 129 9.73 12.24 -9.51
CA GLN A 129 10.53 13.35 -10.04
C GLN A 129 11.40 12.89 -11.22
N HIS A 130 12.11 11.77 -11.07
CA HIS A 130 12.93 11.22 -12.15
C HIS A 130 12.13 10.87 -13.41
N ILE A 131 10.92 10.31 -13.25
CA ILE A 131 10.00 10.04 -14.37
C ILE A 131 9.54 11.36 -15.00
N THR A 132 9.13 12.33 -14.20
CA THR A 132 8.64 13.63 -14.67
C THR A 132 9.71 14.40 -15.45
N ASP A 133 10.98 14.32 -15.02
CA ASP A 133 12.12 14.97 -15.67
C ASP A 133 12.41 14.42 -17.08
N LYS A 134 11.99 13.18 -17.37
CA LYS A 134 12.15 12.55 -18.69
C LYS A 134 11.10 13.02 -19.71
N PHE A 135 9.97 13.58 -19.28
CA PHE A 135 8.93 14.01 -20.21
C PHE A 135 9.29 15.35 -20.87
N PRO A 136 9.16 15.46 -22.20
CA PRO A 136 9.35 16.71 -22.90
C PRO A 136 8.22 17.69 -22.56
N GLY A 137 8.56 18.96 -22.34
CA GLY A 137 7.57 20.02 -22.15
C GLY A 137 7.92 21.00 -21.04
N LYS A 138 7.03 21.98 -20.83
CA LYS A 138 7.21 22.99 -19.79
C LYS A 138 6.70 22.47 -18.45
N ARG A 139 7.56 22.51 -17.43
CA ARG A 139 7.18 22.25 -16.04
C ARG A 139 6.19 23.31 -15.55
N HIS A 140 5.09 22.86 -14.96
CA HIS A 140 4.14 23.70 -14.27
C HIS A 140 4.23 23.41 -12.77
N MET A 141 4.40 24.46 -11.97
CA MET A 141 4.47 24.36 -10.52
C MET A 141 3.14 24.84 -9.93
N PHE A 142 2.54 24.00 -9.09
CA PHE A 142 1.34 24.33 -8.33
C PHE A 142 1.72 24.40 -6.85
N TYR A 143 1.42 25.53 -6.22
CA TYR A 143 1.70 25.76 -4.79
C TYR A 143 0.44 25.48 -3.98
N SER A 144 0.57 24.78 -2.85
CA SER A 144 -0.50 24.68 -1.86
C SER A 144 -0.56 25.97 -1.04
N SER A 145 -1.75 26.29 -0.54
CA SER A 145 -1.96 27.38 0.42
C SER A 145 -2.17 26.77 1.81
N ASP A 146 -1.12 26.80 2.63
CA ASP A 146 -1.11 26.13 3.94
C ASP A 146 -1.43 27.09 5.10
N SER A 147 -1.73 28.37 4.81
CA SER A 147 -2.05 29.38 5.82
C SER A 147 -3.21 30.27 5.37
N ILE A 148 -4.07 30.61 6.33
CA ILE A 148 -5.11 31.63 6.19
C ILE A 148 -4.61 32.85 6.94
N ILE A 149 -4.36 33.94 6.24
CA ILE A 149 -4.17 35.25 6.88
C ILE A 149 -5.58 35.82 7.05
N SER A 150 -6.12 35.73 8.27
CA SER A 150 -7.37 36.40 8.64
C SER A 150 -7.05 37.59 9.54
N GLU A 151 -7.63 38.75 9.25
CA GLU A 151 -7.60 39.93 10.12
C GLU A 151 -8.51 39.76 11.35
N ASP A 152 -9.35 38.72 11.37
CA ASP A 152 -10.22 38.39 12.49
C ASP A 152 -9.56 37.30 13.37
N PRO A 153 -9.16 37.63 14.61
CA PRO A 153 -8.52 36.66 15.53
C PRO A 153 -9.41 35.44 15.85
N ASN A 154 -10.71 35.46 15.54
CA ASN A 154 -11.60 34.32 15.77
C ASN A 154 -11.57 33.27 14.64
N ASN A 155 -11.02 33.58 13.46
CA ASN A 155 -10.97 32.66 12.32
C ASN A 155 -9.74 31.75 12.30
N VAL A 156 -8.79 31.95 13.24
CA VAL A 156 -7.53 31.19 13.29
C VAL A 156 -7.69 29.84 14.03
N ILE A 157 -8.81 29.60 14.72
CA ILE A 157 -8.96 28.47 15.66
C ILE A 157 -9.56 27.20 15.03
N ASN A 158 -10.05 27.23 13.79
CA ASN A 158 -10.75 26.08 13.20
C ASN A 158 -9.98 25.41 12.06
N TYR A 159 -8.75 24.93 12.30
CA TYR A 159 -8.09 23.87 11.53
C TYR A 159 -7.12 23.06 12.37
#